data_AF-A0A357YI80-F1
#
_entry.id   AF-A0A357YI80-F1
#
_cell.length_a   1.000
_cell.length_b   1.000
_cell.length_c   1.000
_cell.angle_alpha   90.00
_cell.angle_beta   90.00
_cell.angle_gamma   90.00
#
_symmetry.space_group_name_H-M   'P 1'
#
loop_
_entity.id
_entity.type
_entity.pdbx_description
1 polymer ?
#
loop_
_entity_poly.entity_id
_entity_poly.type
_entity_poly.pdbx_seq_one_letter_code
_entity_poly.pdbx_strand_id
1 'polypeptide(L)'
;VLDSTFNQDGARAKRLLRRLKEKAPRVHCHFEIRHELLDAEQVRLFAALPCSLQIGLQSASPSVLRQVGRTLDRDTFRSKVGLLNAAGVTFGFDLIAGLPGDSLTEFRASLDFALALYPNQLDIFPLAVLPGTALAARAAELQLRHLPNPPYTLLATPTFPEEDLATARRLATACDIFYSRGRAVAWFNAIVAALNLTPAALLQRFADWLQRQQGEAIRAEDFDHPRIWQWQRDFLRQQFAAPKLQRLLPLALDLVDYHYHYAAALLAPPAPTLTQREVARLDPWRQPLRLAPATRLARFHYPILDLLDAGQPRLRKFAAAVPPEPSCAVLFQHGGAIHTEALDEVYFRLLEGLDGQTPAARLAQALKLPAEAAREFLRFSLAQGIVLPT
;
A
#
# COMPACT_ATOMS: atom_id res chain seq x y z
N VAL A 1 16.02 13.79 2.25
CA VAL A 1 17.28 14.21 1.60
C VAL A 1 16.90 15.08 0.41
N LEU A 2 17.64 16.16 0.11
CA LEU A 2 17.29 17.11 -0.98
C LEU A 2 18.14 16.89 -2.26
N ASP A 3 19.00 15.87 -2.27
CA ASP A 3 19.76 15.48 -3.46
C ASP A 3 18.77 15.01 -4.54
N SER A 4 18.77 15.66 -5.71
CA SER A 4 17.92 15.27 -6.86
C SER A 4 18.24 13.88 -7.42
N THR A 5 19.41 13.34 -7.08
CA THR A 5 19.78 11.93 -7.29
C THR A 5 20.80 11.55 -6.23
N PHE A 6 20.33 10.96 -5.14
CA PHE A 6 21.16 10.60 -3.99
C PHE A 6 22.29 9.62 -4.35
N ASN A 7 22.03 8.67 -5.25
CA ASN A 7 22.99 7.63 -5.65
C ASN A 7 23.86 8.00 -6.85
N GLN A 8 23.95 9.29 -7.20
CA GLN A 8 24.80 9.75 -8.30
C GLN A 8 26.28 9.39 -8.08
N ASP A 9 26.80 9.61 -6.86
CA ASP A 9 28.08 9.08 -6.40
C ASP A 9 27.82 7.87 -5.49
N GLY A 10 27.94 6.67 -6.07
CA GLY A 10 27.68 5.43 -5.37
C GLY A 10 28.56 5.22 -4.13
N ALA A 11 29.82 5.67 -4.14
CA ALA A 11 30.71 5.52 -2.99
C ALA A 11 30.28 6.45 -1.84
N ARG A 12 29.91 7.70 -2.16
CA ARG A 12 29.33 8.63 -1.18
C ARG A 12 28.01 8.11 -0.63
N ALA A 13 27.09 7.67 -1.49
CA ALA A 13 25.79 7.15 -1.08
C ALA A 13 25.94 6.01 -0.06
N LYS A 14 26.78 5.01 -0.36
CA LYS A 14 27.06 3.88 0.54
C LYS A 14 27.64 4.32 1.88
N ARG A 15 28.60 5.27 1.89
CA ARG A 15 29.15 5.81 3.15
C ARG A 15 28.08 6.48 4.00
N LEU A 16 27.20 7.28 3.38
CA LEU A 16 26.12 7.97 4.08
C LEU A 16 25.08 7.00 4.63
N LEU A 17 24.69 5.97 3.87
CA LEU A 17 23.75 4.95 4.35
C LEU A 17 24.30 4.20 5.58
N ARG A 18 25.59 3.83 5.58
CA ARG A 18 26.22 3.21 6.76
C ARG A 18 26.20 4.15 7.97
N ARG A 19 26.53 5.43 7.77
CA ARG A 19 26.47 6.45 8.83
C ARG A 19 25.06 6.64 9.38
N LEU A 20 24.04 6.65 8.53
CA LEU A 20 22.64 6.76 8.96
C LEU A 20 22.22 5.56 9.81
N LYS A 21 22.63 4.35 9.40
CA LYS A 21 22.36 3.13 10.17
C LYS A 21 22.97 3.19 11.57
N GLU A 22 24.18 3.72 11.69
CA GLU A 22 24.90 3.86 12.97
C GLU A 22 24.33 4.98 13.85
N LYS A 23 23.97 6.12 13.27
CA LYS A 23 23.68 7.36 14.03
C LYS A 23 22.20 7.65 14.20
N ALA A 24 21.36 7.18 13.29
CA ALA A 24 19.93 7.49 13.26
C ALA A 24 19.08 6.28 12.87
N PRO A 25 19.22 5.11 13.52
CA PRO A 25 18.57 3.86 13.12
C PRO A 25 17.03 3.89 13.19
N ARG A 26 16.44 4.90 13.82
CA ARG A 26 14.99 5.07 13.98
C ARG A 26 14.40 6.20 13.10
N VAL A 27 15.24 6.94 12.38
CA VAL A 27 14.77 8.08 11.57
C VAL A 27 14.39 7.58 10.18
N HIS A 28 13.12 7.73 9.82
CA HIS A 28 12.66 7.42 8.47
C HIS A 28 13.27 8.41 7.47
N CYS A 29 14.00 7.90 6.48
CA CYS A 29 14.64 8.73 5.45
C CYS A 29 13.95 8.52 4.08
N HIS A 30 13.70 9.60 3.36
CA HIS A 30 13.24 9.56 1.97
C HIS A 30 14.37 9.99 1.02
N PHE A 31 14.57 9.21 -0.06
CA PHE A 31 15.63 9.41 -1.05
C PHE A 31 15.09 9.37 -2.48
N GLU A 32 15.50 10.32 -3.30
CA GLU A 32 15.35 10.24 -4.76
C GLU A 32 16.58 9.56 -5.36
N ILE A 33 16.37 8.55 -6.21
CA ILE A 33 17.46 7.76 -6.79
C ILE A 33 17.24 7.49 -8.28
N ARG A 34 18.33 7.13 -8.97
CA ARG A 34 18.31 6.60 -10.33
C ARG A 34 18.46 5.08 -10.33
N HIS A 35 17.56 4.39 -11.01
CA HIS A 35 17.51 2.92 -11.04
C HIS A 35 18.74 2.31 -11.73
N GLU A 36 19.31 3.01 -12.72
CA GLU A 36 20.49 2.59 -13.48
C GLU A 36 21.72 2.46 -12.58
N LEU A 37 21.80 3.30 -11.55
CA LEU A 37 22.92 3.39 -10.62
C LEU A 37 22.79 2.45 -9.42
N LEU A 38 21.68 1.70 -9.29
CA LEU A 38 21.49 0.74 -8.21
C LEU A 38 22.44 -0.45 -8.34
N ASP A 39 23.04 -0.84 -7.22
CA ASP A 39 23.80 -2.07 -7.09
C ASP A 39 23.33 -2.88 -5.87
N ALA A 40 23.75 -4.15 -5.79
CA ALA A 40 23.33 -5.07 -4.75
C ALA A 40 23.71 -4.60 -3.34
N GLU A 41 24.81 -3.86 -3.17
CA GLU A 41 25.21 -3.34 -1.87
C GLU A 41 24.32 -2.17 -1.44
N GLN A 42 23.98 -1.26 -2.35
CA GLN A 42 23.03 -0.18 -2.08
C GLN A 42 21.67 -0.76 -1.66
N VAL A 43 21.17 -1.77 -2.37
CA VAL A 43 19.91 -2.46 -2.02
C VAL A 43 19.96 -3.01 -0.60
N ARG A 44 21.03 -3.73 -0.22
CA ARG A 44 21.20 -4.24 1.15
C ARG A 44 21.26 -3.12 2.20
N LEU A 45 21.88 -2.00 1.88
CA LEU A 45 21.97 -0.86 2.79
C LEU A 45 20.62 -0.16 2.99
N PHE A 46 19.84 0.02 1.92
CA PHE A 46 18.48 0.55 2.00
C PHE A 46 17.55 -0.38 2.79
N ALA A 47 17.62 -1.69 2.53
CA ALA A 47 16.79 -2.68 3.25
C ALA A 47 17.07 -2.73 4.77
N ALA A 48 18.27 -2.31 5.19
CA ALA A 48 18.66 -2.27 6.59
C ALA A 48 18.31 -0.94 7.30
N LEU A 49 17.59 -0.03 6.62
CA LEU A 49 17.20 1.27 7.13
C LEU A 49 15.69 1.46 7.04
N PRO A 50 15.07 2.20 7.98
CA PRO A 50 13.73 2.73 7.77
C PRO A 50 13.82 3.81 6.68
N CYS A 51 13.60 3.43 5.42
CA CYS A 51 13.62 4.38 4.32
C CYS A 51 12.59 4.09 3.24
N SER A 52 12.26 5.12 2.46
CA SER A 52 11.54 4.99 1.20
C SER A 52 12.32 5.63 0.06
N LEU A 53 12.25 5.02 -1.12
CA LEU A 53 12.94 5.47 -2.33
C LEU A 53 11.93 6.00 -3.34
N GLN A 54 12.26 7.09 -4.03
CA GLN A 54 11.52 7.56 -5.20
C GLN A 54 12.38 7.39 -6.45
N ILE A 55 11.80 6.80 -7.50
CA ILE A 55 12.49 6.54 -8.77
C ILE A 55 11.70 7.21 -9.89
N GLY A 56 12.33 8.16 -10.58
CA GLY A 56 11.71 8.84 -11.70
C GLY A 56 11.61 7.98 -12.96
N LEU A 57 10.52 7.24 -13.15
CA LEU A 57 10.21 6.48 -14.38
C LEU A 57 9.75 7.40 -15.52
N GLN A 58 8.94 8.41 -15.19
CA GLN A 58 8.33 9.44 -16.05
C GLN A 58 7.36 8.89 -17.11
N SER A 59 7.78 7.92 -17.91
CA SER A 59 6.96 7.19 -18.88
C SER A 59 7.59 5.81 -19.08
N ALA A 60 6.78 4.79 -19.35
CA ALA A 60 7.30 3.47 -19.72
C ALA A 60 7.54 3.34 -21.23
N SER A 61 7.30 4.41 -22.00
CA SER A 61 7.43 4.43 -23.46
C SER A 61 8.79 4.99 -23.87
N PRO A 62 9.69 4.15 -24.45
CA PRO A 62 11.01 4.61 -24.86
C PRO A 62 10.96 5.70 -25.94
N SER A 63 9.93 5.73 -26.80
CA SER A 63 9.76 6.78 -27.80
C SER A 63 9.42 8.14 -27.18
N VAL A 64 8.52 8.16 -26.19
CA VAL A 64 8.16 9.37 -25.44
C VAL A 64 9.36 9.92 -24.66
N LEU A 65 10.08 9.04 -23.95
CA LEU A 65 11.25 9.47 -23.16
C LEU A 65 12.37 10.08 -24.02
N ARG A 66 12.59 9.56 -25.24
CA ARG A 66 13.60 10.11 -26.16
C ARG A 66 13.33 11.56 -26.53
N GLN A 67 12.06 11.97 -26.61
CA GLN A 67 11.68 13.36 -26.94
C GLN A 67 12.11 14.36 -25.87
N VAL A 68 12.33 13.90 -24.65
CA VAL A 68 12.82 14.71 -23.51
C VAL A 68 14.24 14.34 -23.09
N GLY A 69 15.00 13.72 -24.00
CA GLY A 69 16.42 13.39 -23.78
C GLY A 69 16.66 12.31 -22.73
N ARG A 70 15.67 11.43 -22.49
CA ARG A 70 15.79 10.29 -21.58
C ARG A 70 15.71 8.98 -22.35
N THR A 71 16.28 7.92 -21.77
CA THR A 71 16.22 6.56 -22.30
C THR A 71 15.67 5.63 -21.22
N LEU A 72 14.97 4.59 -21.63
CA LEU A 72 14.53 3.53 -20.75
C LEU A 72 14.74 2.19 -21.45
N ASP A 73 15.54 1.34 -20.81
CA ASP A 73 15.50 -0.08 -21.07
C ASP A 73 14.58 -0.75 -20.04
N ARG A 74 13.45 -1.28 -20.51
CA ARG A 74 12.37 -1.79 -19.65
C ARG A 74 12.81 -3.02 -18.87
N ASP A 75 13.68 -3.85 -19.46
CA ASP A 75 14.15 -5.08 -18.82
C ASP A 75 15.17 -4.77 -17.73
N THR A 76 16.12 -3.86 -17.99
CA THR A 76 17.00 -3.35 -16.93
C THR A 76 16.21 -2.68 -15.81
N PHE A 77 15.22 -1.84 -16.12
CA PHE A 77 14.38 -1.21 -15.10
C PHE A 77 13.68 -2.26 -14.22
N ARG A 78 13.02 -3.24 -14.85
CA ARG A 78 12.36 -4.35 -14.15
C ARG A 78 13.34 -5.13 -13.26
N SER A 79 14.52 -5.46 -13.78
CA SER A 79 15.54 -6.19 -13.04
C SER A 79 16.01 -5.42 -11.81
N LYS A 80 16.37 -4.13 -11.96
CA LYS A 80 16.87 -3.27 -10.88
C LYS A 80 15.83 -3.07 -9.77
N VAL A 81 14.59 -2.76 -10.14
CA VAL A 81 13.51 -2.59 -9.16
C VAL A 81 13.11 -3.93 -8.53
N GLY A 82 13.21 -5.04 -9.26
CA GLY A 82 13.03 -6.39 -8.72
C GLY A 82 13.94 -6.68 -7.53
N LEU A 83 15.16 -6.14 -7.52
CA LEU A 83 16.08 -6.25 -6.38
C LEU A 83 15.55 -5.55 -5.13
N LEU A 84 14.89 -4.38 -5.29
CA LEU A 84 14.29 -3.64 -4.18
C LEU A 84 13.10 -4.41 -3.59
N ASN A 85 12.21 -4.92 -4.44
CA ASN A 85 11.09 -5.78 -4.04
C ASN A 85 11.57 -7.01 -3.26
N ALA A 86 12.55 -7.74 -3.81
CA ALA A 86 13.09 -8.94 -3.16
C ALA A 86 13.75 -8.66 -1.82
N ALA A 87 14.30 -7.45 -1.63
CA ALA A 87 14.90 -7.02 -0.38
C ALA A 87 13.91 -6.34 0.59
N GLY A 88 12.63 -6.21 0.23
CA GLY A 88 11.62 -5.56 1.07
C GLY A 88 11.81 -4.05 1.23
N VAL A 89 12.51 -3.39 0.30
CA VAL A 89 12.72 -1.95 0.33
C VAL A 89 11.44 -1.24 -0.14
N THR A 90 10.96 -0.26 0.63
CA THR A 90 9.84 0.58 0.22
C THR A 90 10.28 1.52 -0.90
N PHE A 91 9.60 1.50 -2.05
CA PHE A 91 9.89 2.43 -3.16
C PHE A 91 8.63 2.89 -3.89
N GLY A 92 8.73 4.01 -4.59
CA GLY A 92 7.70 4.54 -5.47
C GLY A 92 8.26 4.99 -6.82
N PHE A 93 7.34 5.31 -7.73
CA PHE A 93 7.69 5.86 -9.04
C PHE A 93 7.02 7.20 -9.28
N ASP A 94 7.71 8.08 -10.00
CA ASP A 94 7.09 9.24 -10.64
C ASP A 94 6.72 8.94 -12.08
N LEU A 95 5.52 9.31 -12.49
CA LEU A 95 5.10 9.41 -13.89
C LEU A 95 4.73 10.85 -14.23
N ILE A 96 4.99 11.25 -15.48
CA ILE A 96 4.56 12.53 -16.03
C ILE A 96 3.58 12.26 -17.17
N ALA A 97 2.35 12.75 -17.02
CA ALA A 97 1.35 12.71 -18.08
C ALA A 97 1.53 13.90 -19.04
N GLY A 98 1.54 13.61 -20.35
CA GLY A 98 1.57 14.66 -21.38
C GLY A 98 2.98 15.06 -21.83
N LEU A 99 3.97 14.18 -21.70
CA LEU A 99 5.27 14.41 -22.33
C LEU A 99 5.11 14.56 -23.87
N PRO A 100 6.01 15.25 -24.57
CA PRO A 100 5.96 15.34 -26.03
C PRO A 100 5.93 13.95 -26.69
N GLY A 101 4.95 13.71 -27.57
CA GLY A 101 4.71 12.41 -28.21
C GLY A 101 3.94 11.39 -27.37
N ASP A 102 3.59 11.72 -26.13
CA ASP A 102 2.71 10.92 -25.28
C ASP A 102 1.26 10.97 -25.76
N SER A 103 0.45 10.00 -25.33
CA SER A 103 -0.99 9.93 -25.59
C SER A 103 -1.69 9.23 -24.44
N LEU A 104 -3.02 9.27 -24.37
CA LEU A 104 -3.75 8.55 -23.33
C LEU A 104 -3.44 7.04 -23.34
N THR A 105 -3.24 6.45 -24.53
CA THR A 105 -2.88 5.04 -24.70
C THR A 105 -1.49 4.74 -24.12
N GLU A 106 -0.48 5.56 -24.45
CA GLU A 106 0.89 5.40 -23.95
C GLU A 106 0.98 5.65 -22.44
N PHE A 107 0.21 6.61 -21.94
CA PHE A 107 0.08 6.87 -20.50
C PHE A 107 -0.54 5.67 -19.76
N ARG A 108 -1.62 5.09 -20.29
CA ARG A 108 -2.22 3.86 -19.73
C ARG A 108 -1.25 2.68 -19.77
N ALA A 109 -0.49 2.51 -20.85
CA ALA A 109 0.55 1.50 -20.93
C ALA A 109 1.68 1.73 -19.90
N SER A 110 1.99 3.00 -19.61
CA SER A 110 2.95 3.38 -18.57
C SER A 110 2.46 3.06 -17.16
N LEU A 111 1.20 3.34 -16.86
CA LEU A 111 0.52 2.91 -15.65
C LEU A 111 0.56 1.39 -15.49
N ASP A 112 0.21 0.65 -16.54
CA ASP A 112 0.20 -0.82 -16.55
C ASP A 112 1.59 -1.39 -16.27
N PHE A 113 2.63 -0.83 -16.91
CA PHE A 113 4.01 -1.23 -16.67
C PHE A 113 4.47 -0.92 -15.24
N ALA A 114 4.21 0.28 -14.75
CA ALA A 114 4.61 0.71 -13.42
C ALA A 114 3.98 -0.15 -12.32
N LEU A 115 2.66 -0.32 -12.35
CA LEU A 115 1.92 -1.07 -11.31
C LEU A 115 2.22 -2.58 -11.34
N ALA A 116 2.62 -3.13 -12.49
CA ALA A 116 3.09 -4.51 -12.58
C ALA A 116 4.43 -4.76 -11.84
N LEU A 117 5.13 -3.70 -11.41
CA LEU A 117 6.38 -3.77 -10.66
C LEU A 117 6.18 -3.56 -9.14
N TYR A 118 4.94 -3.53 -8.67
CA TYR A 118 4.59 -3.45 -7.24
C TYR A 118 5.20 -2.27 -6.47
N PRO A 119 5.20 -1.03 -7.00
CA PRO A 119 5.64 0.12 -6.22
C PRO A 119 4.74 0.32 -4.99
N ASN A 120 5.28 0.80 -3.88
CA ASN A 120 4.49 1.17 -2.71
C ASN A 120 3.69 2.45 -2.92
N GLN A 121 4.18 3.33 -3.81
CA GLN A 121 3.59 4.60 -4.15
C GLN A 121 3.76 4.85 -5.66
N LEU A 122 2.74 5.37 -6.32
CA LEU A 122 2.85 5.87 -7.69
C LEU A 122 2.37 7.31 -7.72
N ASP A 123 3.29 8.24 -7.95
CA ASP A 123 3.02 9.67 -8.05
C ASP A 123 2.93 10.08 -9.51
N ILE A 124 1.86 10.77 -9.86
CA ILE A 124 1.55 11.09 -11.25
C ILE A 124 1.29 12.59 -11.37
N PHE A 125 2.14 13.24 -12.13
CA PHE A 125 2.10 14.68 -12.33
C PHE A 125 1.71 15.01 -13.76
N PRO A 126 0.87 16.02 -14.01
CA PRO A 126 0.81 16.60 -15.34
C PRO A 126 2.15 17.26 -15.67
N LEU A 127 2.57 17.23 -16.93
CA LEU A 127 3.75 17.97 -17.36
C LEU A 127 3.62 19.46 -16.99
N ALA A 128 4.69 20.04 -16.42
CA ALA A 128 4.83 21.48 -16.24
C ALA A 128 5.92 22.00 -17.17
N VAL A 129 5.61 23.02 -17.99
CA VAL A 129 6.56 23.62 -18.93
C VAL A 129 7.27 24.78 -18.23
N LEU A 130 8.32 24.44 -17.46
CA LEU A 130 9.01 25.39 -16.60
C LEU A 130 9.90 26.37 -17.39
N PRO A 131 9.78 27.70 -17.18
CA PRO A 131 10.65 28.68 -17.82
C PRO A 131 12.14 28.39 -17.58
N GLY A 132 12.97 28.61 -18.60
CA GLY A 132 14.42 28.35 -18.55
C GLY A 132 14.83 26.91 -18.83
N THR A 133 13.89 25.99 -19.04
CA THR A 133 14.20 24.61 -19.45
C THR A 133 14.32 24.47 -20.97
N ALA A 134 15.05 23.44 -21.42
CA ALA A 134 15.14 23.10 -22.84
C ALA A 134 13.76 22.77 -23.45
N LEU A 135 12.85 22.21 -22.65
CA LEU A 135 11.48 21.94 -23.07
C LEU A 135 10.69 23.22 -23.31
N ALA A 136 10.80 24.22 -22.43
CA ALA A 136 10.15 25.52 -22.61
C ALA A 136 10.67 26.26 -23.85
N ALA A 137 11.97 26.18 -24.13
CA ALA A 137 12.56 26.75 -25.35
C ALA A 137 11.99 26.12 -26.64
N ARG A 138 11.54 24.87 -26.57
CA ARG A 138 10.96 24.11 -27.70
C ARG A 138 9.44 24.02 -27.65
N ALA A 139 8.78 24.69 -26.70
CA ALA A 139 7.34 24.52 -26.47
C ALA A 139 6.50 24.90 -27.70
N ALA A 140 6.88 25.97 -28.41
CA ALA A 140 6.20 26.40 -29.64
C ALA A 140 6.40 25.40 -30.78
N GLU A 141 7.64 24.90 -30.99
CA GLU A 141 7.97 23.87 -31.98
C GLU A 141 7.16 22.59 -31.75
N LEU A 142 7.06 22.16 -30.49
CA LEU A 142 6.36 20.97 -30.05
C LEU A 142 4.85 21.18 -29.86
N GLN A 143 4.35 22.40 -30.13
CA GLN A 143 2.94 22.79 -29.99
C GLN A 143 2.36 22.47 -28.60
N LEU A 144 3.15 22.69 -27.55
CA LEU A 144 2.72 22.49 -26.17
C LEU A 144 1.83 23.65 -25.73
N ARG A 145 0.55 23.39 -25.47
CA ARG A 145 -0.35 24.37 -24.86
C ARG A 145 -0.27 24.21 -23.34
N HIS A 146 0.16 25.23 -22.62
CA HIS A 146 0.32 25.19 -21.16
C HIS A 146 -0.08 26.51 -20.51
N LEU A 147 -0.26 26.50 -19.19
CA LEU A 147 -0.52 27.73 -18.42
C LEU A 147 0.67 28.69 -18.54
N PRO A 148 0.43 30.00 -18.73
CA PRO A 148 1.50 30.98 -18.88
C PRO A 148 2.16 31.35 -17.54
N ASN A 149 1.51 31.05 -16.42
CA ASN A 149 1.95 31.36 -15.07
C ASN A 149 2.04 30.07 -14.22
N PRO A 150 2.74 30.09 -13.08
CA PRO A 150 2.78 28.96 -12.16
C PRO A 150 1.36 28.45 -11.86
N PRO A 151 1.11 27.13 -11.89
CA PRO A 151 2.10 26.04 -11.93
C PRO A 151 2.63 25.62 -13.32
N TYR A 152 2.38 26.39 -14.39
CA TYR A 152 2.82 26.09 -15.77
C TYR A 152 2.32 24.75 -16.33
N THR A 153 1.23 24.23 -15.75
CA THR A 153 0.65 22.94 -16.13
C THR A 153 0.29 22.89 -17.60
N LEU A 154 0.63 21.79 -18.25
CA LEU A 154 0.22 21.47 -19.60
C LEU A 154 -1.31 21.34 -19.70
N LEU A 155 -1.87 21.95 -20.74
CA LEU A 155 -3.29 21.90 -21.10
C LEU A 155 -3.54 20.92 -22.26
N ALA A 156 -2.65 20.84 -23.24
CA ALA A 156 -2.74 19.89 -24.36
C ALA A 156 -1.43 19.76 -25.15
N THR A 157 -1.26 18.64 -25.85
CA THR A 157 -0.29 18.44 -26.94
C THR A 157 -1.03 17.95 -28.20
N PRO A 158 -0.39 17.91 -29.40
CA PRO A 158 -1.01 17.38 -30.61
C PRO A 158 -1.52 15.93 -30.49
N THR A 159 -0.89 15.11 -29.65
CA THR A 159 -1.21 13.68 -29.47
C THR A 159 -1.89 13.38 -28.14
N PHE A 160 -2.08 14.39 -27.29
CA PHE A 160 -2.69 14.27 -25.97
C PHE A 160 -3.62 15.48 -25.73
N PRO A 161 -4.84 15.46 -26.28
CA PRO A 161 -5.78 16.57 -26.17
C PRO A 161 -6.25 16.78 -24.74
N GLU A 162 -6.90 17.92 -24.49
CA GLU A 162 -7.34 18.35 -23.16
C GLU A 162 -8.30 17.34 -22.49
N GLU A 163 -9.21 16.74 -23.26
CA GLU A 163 -10.14 15.71 -22.77
C GLU A 163 -9.43 14.43 -22.29
N ASP A 164 -8.37 14.05 -22.99
CA ASP A 164 -7.55 12.90 -22.66
C ASP A 164 -6.68 13.20 -21.43
N LEU A 165 -6.12 14.40 -21.33
CA LEU A 165 -5.38 14.84 -20.14
C LEU A 165 -6.30 14.93 -18.90
N ALA A 166 -7.56 15.35 -19.08
CA ALA A 166 -8.55 15.29 -18.02
C ALA A 166 -8.82 13.84 -17.59
N THR A 167 -8.87 12.90 -18.53
CA THR A 167 -8.97 11.47 -18.24
C THR A 167 -7.74 10.92 -17.52
N ALA A 168 -6.54 11.30 -17.94
CA ALA A 168 -5.29 10.95 -17.25
C ALA A 168 -5.25 11.49 -15.82
N ARG A 169 -5.77 12.70 -15.58
CA ARG A 169 -5.90 13.29 -14.25
C ARG A 169 -6.87 12.51 -13.35
N ARG A 170 -8.02 12.09 -13.88
CA ARG A 170 -8.96 11.21 -13.14
C ARG A 170 -8.31 9.87 -12.80
N LEU A 171 -7.54 9.28 -13.73
CA LEU A 171 -6.76 8.07 -13.49
C LEU A 171 -5.69 8.27 -12.41
N ALA A 172 -5.00 9.41 -12.42
CA ALA A 172 -4.01 9.75 -11.40
C ALA A 172 -4.64 9.83 -10.01
N THR A 173 -5.76 10.55 -9.87
CA THR A 173 -6.53 10.60 -8.62
C THR A 173 -7.00 9.22 -8.18
N ALA A 174 -7.55 8.42 -9.11
CA ALA A 174 -7.98 7.06 -8.82
C ALA A 174 -6.82 6.16 -8.37
N CYS A 175 -5.64 6.29 -8.97
CA CYS A 175 -4.43 5.56 -8.57
C CYS A 175 -3.98 5.96 -7.17
N ASP A 176 -3.91 7.26 -6.87
CA ASP A 176 -3.53 7.74 -5.54
C ASP A 176 -4.48 7.20 -4.46
N ILE A 177 -5.78 7.29 -4.69
CA ILE A 177 -6.80 6.81 -3.73
C ILE A 177 -6.78 5.29 -3.61
N PHE A 178 -6.96 4.58 -4.73
CA PHE A 178 -7.21 3.14 -4.71
C PHE A 178 -5.95 2.36 -4.41
N TYR A 179 -4.82 2.74 -4.99
CA TYR A 179 -3.58 1.97 -4.95
C TYR A 179 -2.65 2.45 -3.84
N SER A 180 -2.24 3.72 -3.91
CA SER A 180 -1.23 4.31 -3.02
C SER A 180 -1.75 4.46 -1.59
N ARG A 181 -2.68 5.40 -1.34
CA ARG A 181 -3.29 5.64 -0.02
C ARG A 181 -4.14 4.47 0.46
N GLY A 182 -4.73 3.75 -0.48
CA GLY A 182 -5.48 2.52 -0.27
C GLY A 182 -4.61 1.29 0.02
N ARG A 183 -3.28 1.42 -0.03
CA ARG A 183 -2.30 0.39 0.36
C ARG A 183 -2.52 -0.94 -0.37
N ALA A 184 -2.82 -0.86 -1.66
CA ALA A 184 -3.25 -2.02 -2.44
C ALA A 184 -2.11 -2.90 -2.96
N VAL A 185 -0.86 -2.48 -2.79
CA VAL A 185 0.36 -3.08 -3.37
C VAL A 185 0.34 -4.61 -3.42
N ALA A 186 0.04 -5.25 -2.29
CA ALA A 186 0.16 -6.69 -2.14
C ALA A 186 -1.00 -7.50 -2.76
N TRP A 187 -2.17 -6.89 -3.00
CA TRP A 187 -3.36 -7.59 -3.50
C TRP A 187 -3.87 -7.06 -4.84
N PHE A 188 -3.51 -5.84 -5.24
CA PHE A 188 -4.01 -5.16 -6.43
C PHE A 188 -3.84 -6.00 -7.70
N ASN A 189 -2.63 -6.48 -7.96
CA ASN A 189 -2.33 -7.26 -9.17
C ASN A 189 -3.04 -8.63 -9.19
N ALA A 190 -3.33 -9.20 -8.01
CA ALA A 190 -4.12 -10.42 -7.91
C ALA A 190 -5.59 -10.20 -8.31
N ILE A 191 -6.17 -9.05 -7.92
CA ILE A 191 -7.50 -8.63 -8.33
C ILE A 191 -7.56 -8.33 -9.84
N VAL A 192 -6.60 -7.55 -10.35
CA VAL A 192 -6.47 -7.24 -11.78
C VAL A 192 -6.44 -8.53 -12.62
N ALA A 193 -5.63 -9.50 -12.22
CA ALA A 193 -5.54 -10.80 -12.89
C ALA A 193 -6.85 -11.60 -12.81
N ALA A 194 -7.53 -11.61 -11.66
CA ALA A 194 -8.79 -12.34 -11.49
C ALA A 194 -9.93 -11.80 -12.38
N LEU A 195 -9.97 -10.48 -12.54
CA LEU A 195 -10.92 -9.76 -13.38
C LEU A 195 -10.55 -9.76 -14.87
N ASN A 196 -9.36 -10.25 -15.23
CA ASN A 196 -8.81 -10.22 -16.59
C ASN A 196 -8.76 -8.79 -17.16
N LEU A 197 -8.22 -7.86 -16.36
CA LEU A 197 -8.04 -6.46 -16.72
C LEU A 197 -6.55 -6.10 -16.74
N THR A 198 -6.24 -4.91 -17.23
CA THR A 198 -4.97 -4.25 -16.93
C THR A 198 -5.12 -3.34 -15.71
N PRO A 199 -4.02 -2.97 -15.02
CA PRO A 199 -4.05 -1.98 -13.94
C PRO A 199 -4.82 -0.69 -14.28
N ALA A 200 -4.51 -0.07 -15.42
CA ALA A 200 -5.13 1.15 -15.90
C ALA A 200 -6.63 0.96 -16.18
N ALA A 201 -7.03 -0.21 -16.70
CA ALA A 201 -8.45 -0.51 -16.92
C ALA A 201 -9.22 -0.65 -15.60
N LEU A 202 -8.64 -1.28 -14.57
CA LEU A 202 -9.27 -1.36 -13.26
C LEU A 202 -9.39 0.03 -12.61
N LEU A 203 -8.33 0.83 -12.67
CA LEU A 203 -8.33 2.20 -12.15
C LEU A 203 -9.30 3.11 -12.90
N GLN A 204 -9.46 2.94 -14.21
CA GLN A 204 -10.49 3.66 -14.98
C GLN A 204 -11.89 3.33 -14.45
N ARG A 205 -12.19 2.05 -14.25
CA ARG A 205 -13.48 1.63 -13.68
C ARG A 205 -13.70 2.18 -12.28
N PHE A 206 -12.64 2.26 -11.47
CA PHE A 206 -12.72 2.88 -10.15
C PHE A 206 -12.97 4.39 -10.24
N ALA A 207 -12.30 5.10 -11.15
CA ALA A 207 -12.53 6.53 -11.39
C ALA A 207 -13.99 6.80 -11.78
N ASP A 208 -14.53 6.01 -12.72
CA ASP A 208 -15.91 6.14 -13.20
C ASP A 208 -16.93 5.74 -12.11
N TRP A 209 -16.59 4.79 -11.25
CA TRP A 209 -17.40 4.43 -10.09
C TRP A 209 -17.42 5.57 -9.07
N LEU A 210 -16.26 6.13 -8.74
CA LEU A 210 -16.10 7.18 -7.74
C LEU A 210 -16.85 8.45 -8.16
N GLN A 211 -16.79 8.81 -9.44
CA GLN A 211 -17.55 9.92 -10.01
C GLN A 211 -19.07 9.74 -9.84
N ARG A 212 -19.58 8.52 -10.04
CA ARG A 212 -21.01 8.20 -9.85
C ARG A 212 -21.45 8.23 -8.40
N GLN A 213 -20.59 7.84 -7.46
CA GLN A 213 -20.92 7.81 -6.03
C GLN A 213 -20.97 9.20 -5.39
N GLN A 214 -20.16 10.14 -5.87
CA GLN A 214 -19.90 11.40 -5.16
C GLN A 214 -20.51 12.65 -5.80
N GLY A 215 -20.98 12.61 -7.06
CA GLY A 215 -21.73 13.71 -7.70
C GLY A 215 -20.92 15.00 -8.00
N GLU A 216 -20.01 15.41 -7.12
CA GLU A 216 -19.07 16.53 -7.24
C GLU A 216 -17.72 16.22 -6.54
N ALA A 217 -16.75 17.13 -6.69
CA ALA A 217 -15.32 16.95 -6.43
C ALA A 217 -14.95 16.27 -5.08
N ILE A 218 -14.10 15.24 -5.15
CA ILE A 218 -13.53 14.55 -3.99
C ILE A 218 -12.68 15.55 -3.19
N ARG A 219 -12.99 15.72 -1.90
CA ARG A 219 -12.28 16.66 -1.02
C ARG A 219 -11.09 15.96 -0.37
N ALA A 220 -10.10 16.76 0.05
CA ALA A 220 -8.93 16.24 0.76
C ALA A 220 -9.29 15.46 2.04
N GLU A 221 -10.39 15.85 2.67
CA GLU A 221 -10.96 15.26 3.89
C GLU A 221 -11.51 13.84 3.65
N ASP A 222 -11.89 13.50 2.41
CA ASP A 222 -12.45 12.19 2.08
C ASP A 222 -11.40 11.08 1.97
N PHE A 223 -10.11 11.41 2.14
CA PHE A 223 -8.98 10.50 1.95
C PHE A 223 -8.52 9.79 3.23
N ASP A 224 -9.39 9.64 4.23
CA ASP A 224 -9.04 8.83 5.40
C ASP A 224 -8.96 7.32 5.06
N HIS A 225 -8.14 6.58 5.79
CA HIS A 225 -7.89 5.17 5.49
C HIS A 225 -9.13 4.26 5.64
N PRO A 226 -9.98 4.40 6.69
CA PRO A 226 -11.23 3.63 6.80
C PRO A 226 -12.19 3.85 5.63
N ARG A 227 -12.33 5.09 5.14
CA ARG A 227 -13.20 5.44 4.02
C ARG A 227 -12.71 4.85 2.71
N ILE A 228 -11.40 4.98 2.44
CA ILE A 228 -10.78 4.37 1.24
C ILE A 228 -10.94 2.85 1.27
N TRP A 229 -10.70 2.21 2.42
CA TRP A 229 -10.90 0.77 2.60
C TRP A 229 -12.36 0.36 2.28
N GLN A 230 -13.34 1.10 2.78
CA GLN A 230 -14.74 0.83 2.48
C GLN A 230 -15.06 1.01 0.99
N TRP A 231 -14.54 2.06 0.35
CA TRP A 231 -14.72 2.26 -1.09
C TRP A 231 -14.09 1.15 -1.93
N GLN A 232 -12.90 0.65 -1.56
CA GLN A 232 -12.30 -0.50 -2.23
C GLN A 232 -13.24 -1.70 -2.15
N ARG A 233 -13.79 -2.02 -0.98
CA ARG A 233 -14.72 -3.14 -0.79
C ARG A 233 -15.99 -2.97 -1.61
N ASP A 234 -16.61 -1.80 -1.57
CA ASP A 234 -17.86 -1.52 -2.29
C ASP A 234 -17.67 -1.55 -3.80
N PHE A 235 -16.57 -1.00 -4.29
CA PHE A 235 -16.18 -1.11 -5.68
C PHE A 235 -15.98 -2.57 -6.11
N LEU A 236 -15.23 -3.37 -5.34
CA LEU A 236 -14.97 -4.77 -5.66
C LEU A 236 -16.24 -5.62 -5.63
N ARG A 237 -17.20 -5.37 -4.73
CA ARG A 237 -18.52 -6.01 -4.76
C ARG A 237 -19.21 -5.84 -6.10
N GLN A 238 -19.10 -4.66 -6.71
CA GLN A 238 -19.65 -4.41 -8.05
C GLN A 238 -18.84 -5.10 -9.16
N GLN A 239 -17.50 -5.09 -9.08
CA GLN A 239 -16.65 -5.70 -10.10
C GLN A 239 -16.78 -7.23 -10.16
N PHE A 240 -17.06 -7.88 -9.03
CA PHE A 240 -17.24 -9.33 -8.94
C PHE A 240 -18.72 -9.77 -9.00
N ALA A 241 -19.65 -8.89 -9.37
CA ALA A 241 -21.08 -9.21 -9.41
C ALA A 241 -21.46 -10.28 -10.45
N ALA A 242 -20.66 -10.47 -11.50
CA ALA A 242 -20.93 -11.50 -12.51
C ALA A 242 -20.87 -12.92 -11.89
N PRO A 243 -21.80 -13.83 -12.22
CA PRO A 243 -21.91 -15.14 -11.53
C PRO A 243 -20.61 -15.96 -11.47
N LYS A 244 -19.80 -15.94 -12.55
CA LYS A 244 -18.51 -16.66 -12.61
C LYS A 244 -17.43 -16.08 -11.67
N LEU A 245 -17.53 -14.80 -11.36
CA LEU A 245 -16.60 -14.06 -10.50
C LEU A 245 -17.08 -13.99 -9.06
N GLN A 246 -18.40 -14.01 -8.82
CA GLN A 246 -18.99 -13.86 -7.49
C GLN A 246 -18.40 -14.83 -6.44
N ARG A 247 -18.07 -16.06 -6.85
CA ARG A 247 -17.41 -17.05 -5.98
C ARG A 247 -16.01 -16.64 -5.47
N LEU A 248 -15.33 -15.73 -6.17
CA LEU A 248 -14.00 -15.22 -5.81
C LEU A 248 -14.07 -13.97 -4.94
N LEU A 249 -15.24 -13.33 -4.81
CA LEU A 249 -15.40 -12.10 -4.04
C LEU A 249 -15.00 -12.26 -2.57
N PRO A 250 -15.36 -13.34 -1.84
CA PRO A 250 -14.95 -13.48 -0.45
C PRO A 250 -13.43 -13.46 -0.28
N LEU A 251 -12.69 -14.18 -1.13
CA LEU A 251 -11.23 -14.18 -1.14
C LEU A 251 -10.64 -12.81 -1.50
N ALA A 252 -11.24 -12.13 -2.48
CA ALA A 252 -10.84 -10.78 -2.86
C ALA A 252 -10.97 -9.79 -1.69
N LEU A 253 -12.08 -9.88 -0.93
CA LEU A 253 -12.30 -9.04 0.24
C LEU A 253 -11.37 -9.41 1.39
N ASP A 254 -11.11 -10.70 1.64
CA ASP A 254 -10.16 -11.13 2.66
C ASP A 254 -8.76 -10.58 2.43
N LEU A 255 -8.30 -10.55 1.17
CA LEU A 255 -7.01 -9.93 0.81
C LEU A 255 -6.99 -8.42 1.09
N VAL A 256 -8.07 -7.71 0.79
CA VAL A 256 -8.17 -6.27 1.08
C VAL A 256 -8.21 -6.01 2.58
N ASP A 257 -9.05 -6.76 3.30
CA ASP A 257 -9.30 -6.60 4.73
C ASP A 257 -8.03 -6.93 5.53
N TYR A 258 -7.31 -8.00 5.18
CA TYR A 258 -6.04 -8.34 5.82
C TYR A 258 -5.01 -7.22 5.70
N HIS A 259 -4.79 -6.70 4.49
CA HIS A 259 -3.76 -5.68 4.27
C HIS A 259 -4.15 -4.32 4.87
N TYR A 260 -5.45 -4.01 4.93
CA TYR A 260 -5.94 -2.86 5.68
C TYR A 260 -5.60 -3.00 7.18
N HIS A 261 -5.97 -4.12 7.81
CA HIS A 261 -5.71 -4.36 9.22
C HIS A 261 -4.20 -4.42 9.53
N TYR A 262 -3.41 -5.09 8.69
CA TYR A 262 -1.96 -5.16 8.82
C TYR A 262 -1.33 -3.76 8.84
N ALA A 263 -1.69 -2.92 7.86
CA ALA A 263 -1.13 -1.59 7.77
C ALA A 263 -1.66 -0.66 8.88
N ALA A 264 -2.90 -0.84 9.34
CA ALA A 264 -3.45 -0.11 10.49
C ALA A 264 -2.78 -0.52 11.82
N ALA A 265 -2.35 -1.78 11.94
CA ALA A 265 -1.55 -2.26 13.06
C ALA A 265 -0.12 -1.73 12.98
N LEU A 266 0.53 -1.76 11.81
CA LEU A 266 1.90 -1.29 11.59
C LEU A 266 2.10 0.20 11.91
N LEU A 267 1.14 1.04 11.54
CA LEU A 267 1.25 2.50 11.74
C LEU A 267 0.70 2.98 13.07
N ALA A 268 0.09 2.10 13.85
CA ALA A 268 -0.32 2.44 15.21
C ALA A 268 0.90 2.64 16.11
N PRO A 269 0.80 3.49 17.15
CA PRO A 269 1.85 3.62 18.15
C PRO A 269 2.17 2.26 18.77
N PRO A 270 3.47 1.92 18.94
CA PRO A 270 3.85 0.66 19.54
C PRO A 270 3.32 0.57 20.97
N ALA A 271 2.72 -0.57 21.31
CA ALA A 271 2.25 -0.84 22.65
C ALA A 271 3.45 -1.10 23.59
N PRO A 272 3.37 -0.69 24.88
CA PRO A 272 4.38 -1.08 25.85
C PRO A 272 4.34 -2.60 26.04
N THR A 273 5.50 -3.26 25.91
CA THR A 273 5.62 -4.68 26.22
C THR A 273 5.85 -4.85 27.72
N LEU A 274 4.94 -5.56 28.38
CA LEU A 274 5.07 -5.89 29.80
C LEU A 274 6.07 -7.04 29.99
N THR A 275 6.93 -6.91 30.99
CA THR A 275 7.83 -8.00 31.40
C THR A 275 7.03 -9.14 32.04
N GLN A 276 7.58 -10.36 32.05
CA GLN A 276 6.96 -11.50 32.72
C GLN A 276 6.65 -11.21 34.20
N ARG A 277 7.51 -10.43 34.88
CA ARG A 277 7.30 -10.04 36.28
C ARG A 277 6.11 -9.09 36.45
N GLU A 278 5.91 -8.17 35.52
CA GLU A 278 4.76 -7.26 35.54
C GLU A 278 3.47 -8.01 35.25
N VAL A 279 3.46 -8.86 34.23
CA VAL A 279 2.29 -9.71 33.91
C VAL A 279 1.91 -10.61 35.09
N ALA A 280 2.89 -11.19 35.79
CA ALA A 280 2.64 -12.05 36.95
C ALA A 280 2.02 -11.33 38.16
N ARG A 281 2.17 -9.99 38.26
CA ARG A 281 1.58 -9.18 39.33
C ARG A 281 0.14 -8.74 39.01
N LEU A 282 -0.27 -8.85 37.76
CA LEU A 282 -1.62 -8.50 37.31
C LEU A 282 -2.57 -9.68 37.51
N ASP A 283 -3.81 -9.38 37.87
CA ASP A 283 -4.92 -10.34 37.81
C ASP A 283 -5.82 -9.99 36.61
N PRO A 284 -5.47 -10.45 35.38
CA PRO A 284 -6.23 -10.14 34.18
C PRO A 284 -7.69 -10.59 34.23
N TRP A 285 -8.02 -11.51 35.14
CA TRP A 285 -9.38 -11.99 35.31
C TRP A 285 -10.29 -10.95 35.95
N ARG A 286 -9.79 -10.23 36.96
CA ARG A 286 -10.58 -9.30 37.77
C ARG A 286 -10.47 -7.85 37.32
N GLN A 287 -9.39 -7.50 36.62
CA GLN A 287 -9.20 -6.15 36.12
C GLN A 287 -9.89 -5.92 34.76
N PRO A 288 -10.37 -4.70 34.50
CA PRO A 288 -10.71 -4.30 33.14
C PRO A 288 -9.47 -4.27 32.25
N LEU A 289 -9.65 -4.74 31.02
CA LEU A 289 -8.63 -4.76 29.98
C LEU A 289 -9.18 -4.10 28.72
N ARG A 290 -8.31 -3.56 27.89
CA ARG A 290 -8.64 -3.04 26.55
C ARG A 290 -7.66 -3.55 25.51
N LEU A 291 -8.05 -3.56 24.24
CA LEU A 291 -7.11 -3.82 23.15
C LEU A 291 -6.01 -2.76 23.12
N ALA A 292 -4.79 -3.17 22.82
CA ALA A 292 -3.71 -2.23 22.58
C ALA A 292 -3.97 -1.41 21.29
N PRO A 293 -3.47 -0.17 21.16
CA PRO A 293 -3.74 0.68 19.99
C PRO A 293 -3.37 0.05 18.64
N ALA A 294 -2.36 -0.82 18.62
CA ALA A 294 -1.90 -1.54 17.43
C ALA A 294 -2.64 -2.87 17.17
N THR A 295 -3.45 -3.34 18.13
CA THR A 295 -4.19 -4.60 17.99
C THR A 295 -5.37 -4.42 17.04
N ARG A 296 -5.53 -5.34 16.10
CA ARG A 296 -6.65 -5.42 15.17
C ARG A 296 -7.27 -6.80 15.25
N LEU A 297 -8.60 -6.83 15.23
CA LEU A 297 -9.39 -8.05 15.16
C LEU A 297 -10.08 -8.05 13.80
N ALA A 298 -9.98 -9.17 13.08
CA ALA A 298 -10.53 -9.30 11.74
C ALA A 298 -11.16 -10.68 11.53
N ARG A 299 -12.21 -10.73 10.72
CA ARG A 299 -12.86 -11.96 10.27
C ARG A 299 -12.59 -12.17 8.79
N PHE A 300 -12.39 -13.43 8.42
CA PHE A 300 -12.09 -13.85 7.06
C PHE A 300 -13.03 -14.98 6.65
N HIS A 301 -13.26 -15.09 5.34
CA HIS A 301 -14.08 -16.16 4.75
C HIS A 301 -13.27 -17.43 4.47
N TYR A 302 -11.94 -17.30 4.40
CA TYR A 302 -10.98 -18.39 4.27
C TYR A 302 -10.12 -18.51 5.53
N PRO A 303 -9.45 -19.66 5.74
CA PRO A 303 -8.44 -19.78 6.79
C PRO A 303 -7.32 -18.76 6.59
N ILE A 304 -7.13 -17.89 7.57
CA ILE A 304 -6.14 -16.81 7.46
C ILE A 304 -4.72 -17.35 7.28
N LEU A 305 -4.35 -18.43 7.95
CA LEU A 305 -3.00 -18.99 7.87
C LEU A 305 -2.68 -19.52 6.46
N ASP A 306 -3.63 -20.23 5.83
CA ASP A 306 -3.48 -20.66 4.43
C ASP A 306 -3.34 -19.46 3.47
N LEU A 307 -4.06 -18.36 3.74
CA LEU A 307 -3.95 -17.14 2.94
C LEU A 307 -2.55 -16.51 3.04
N LEU A 308 -1.96 -16.50 4.25
CA LEU A 308 -0.61 -15.99 4.49
C LEU A 308 0.46 -16.87 3.87
N ASP A 309 0.32 -18.19 4.00
CA ASP A 309 1.25 -19.17 3.43
C ASP A 309 1.26 -19.13 1.89
N ALA A 310 0.13 -18.76 1.27
CA ALA A 310 0.05 -18.59 -0.17
C ALA A 310 0.82 -17.36 -0.72
N GLY A 311 1.20 -16.42 0.14
CA GLY A 311 1.95 -15.20 -0.21
C GLY A 311 1.18 -14.29 -1.17
N GLN A 312 1.43 -14.43 -2.47
CA GLN A 312 0.71 -13.70 -3.54
C GLN A 312 -0.23 -14.65 -4.31
N PRO A 313 -1.40 -14.99 -3.74
CA PRO A 313 -2.27 -15.98 -4.34
C PRO A 313 -2.87 -15.50 -5.65
N ARG A 314 -2.79 -16.34 -6.68
CA ARG A 314 -3.69 -16.21 -7.83
C ARG A 314 -5.08 -16.65 -7.39
N LEU A 315 -6.02 -15.71 -7.25
CA LEU A 315 -7.35 -15.95 -6.66
C LEU A 315 -8.04 -17.22 -7.16
N ARG A 316 -8.06 -17.44 -8.49
CA ARG A 316 -8.69 -18.63 -9.09
C ARG A 316 -8.02 -19.95 -8.68
N LYS A 317 -6.70 -19.96 -8.56
CA LYS A 317 -5.94 -21.15 -8.17
C LYS A 317 -6.13 -21.43 -6.69
N PHE A 318 -6.07 -20.38 -5.86
CA PHE A 318 -6.27 -20.51 -4.42
C PHE A 318 -7.68 -20.99 -4.08
N ALA A 319 -8.72 -20.33 -4.60
CA ALA A 319 -10.12 -20.72 -4.36
C ALA A 319 -10.50 -22.11 -4.91
N ALA A 320 -9.69 -22.70 -5.78
CA ALA A 320 -9.86 -24.08 -6.24
C ALA A 320 -9.15 -25.10 -5.34
N ALA A 321 -8.12 -24.69 -4.61
CA ALA A 321 -7.30 -25.56 -3.78
C ALA A 321 -7.71 -25.51 -2.29
N VAL A 322 -8.15 -24.35 -1.82
CA VAL A 322 -8.51 -24.10 -0.42
C VAL A 322 -10.02 -23.84 -0.36
N PRO A 323 -10.80 -24.64 0.38
CA PRO A 323 -12.21 -24.38 0.57
C PRO A 323 -12.43 -23.16 1.49
N PRO A 324 -13.54 -22.42 1.34
CA PRO A 324 -13.90 -21.37 2.28
C PRO A 324 -14.27 -21.98 3.63
N GLU A 325 -13.50 -21.62 4.66
CA GLU A 325 -13.74 -21.96 6.06
C GLU A 325 -13.54 -20.66 6.86
N PRO A 326 -14.61 -20.09 7.44
CA PRO A 326 -14.52 -18.82 8.14
C PRO A 326 -13.50 -18.88 9.27
N SER A 327 -12.64 -17.87 9.35
CA SER A 327 -11.62 -17.77 10.39
C SER A 327 -11.60 -16.39 11.03
N CYS A 328 -11.17 -16.36 12.28
CA CYS A 328 -10.99 -15.16 13.06
C CYS A 328 -9.49 -14.97 13.31
N ALA A 329 -9.00 -13.73 13.24
CA ALA A 329 -7.59 -13.44 13.49
C ALA A 329 -7.39 -12.20 14.35
N VAL A 330 -6.27 -12.21 15.08
CA VAL A 330 -5.72 -11.03 15.74
C VAL A 330 -4.40 -10.65 15.07
N LEU A 331 -4.27 -9.37 14.73
CA LEU A 331 -3.03 -8.77 14.27
C LEU A 331 -2.51 -7.83 15.35
N PHE A 332 -1.23 -7.93 15.71
CA PHE A 332 -0.65 -7.13 16.78
C PHE A 332 0.84 -6.89 16.57
N GLN A 333 1.38 -5.86 17.23
CA GLN A 333 2.81 -5.57 17.23
C GLN A 333 3.50 -6.30 18.39
N HIS A 334 4.57 -7.04 18.09
CA HIS A 334 5.45 -7.62 19.10
C HIS A 334 6.89 -7.69 18.58
N GLY A 335 7.86 -7.24 19.39
CA GLY A 335 9.29 -7.28 19.02
C GLY A 335 9.65 -6.43 17.79
N GLY A 336 8.87 -5.40 17.47
CA GLY A 336 9.08 -4.54 16.30
C GLY A 336 8.56 -5.12 14.97
N ALA A 337 7.83 -6.23 15.01
CA ALA A 337 7.16 -6.84 13.85
C ALA A 337 5.65 -6.97 14.09
N ILE A 338 4.90 -7.15 13.00
CA ILE A 338 3.48 -7.48 13.04
C ILE A 338 3.33 -8.99 13.01
N HIS A 339 2.55 -9.51 13.95
CA HIS A 339 2.18 -10.92 14.04
C HIS A 339 0.70 -11.05 13.70
N THR A 340 0.34 -12.17 13.08
CA THR A 340 -1.05 -12.54 12.80
C THR A 340 -1.28 -13.94 13.34
N GLU A 341 -2.26 -14.07 14.24
CA GLU A 341 -2.62 -15.35 14.86
C GLU A 341 -4.08 -15.65 14.57
N ALA A 342 -4.38 -16.91 14.21
CA ALA A 342 -5.75 -17.39 14.13
C ALA A 342 -6.31 -17.59 15.54
N LEU A 343 -7.59 -17.27 15.73
CA LEU A 343 -8.28 -17.39 17.01
C LEU A 343 -9.58 -18.17 16.85
N ASP A 344 -9.89 -19.01 17.84
CA ASP A 344 -11.24 -19.54 17.97
C ASP A 344 -12.24 -18.40 18.22
N GLU A 345 -13.45 -18.54 17.67
CA GLU A 345 -14.51 -17.52 17.75
C GLU A 345 -14.76 -17.04 19.19
N VAL A 346 -14.68 -17.95 20.16
CA VAL A 346 -14.96 -17.62 21.57
C VAL A 346 -13.89 -16.69 22.16
N TYR A 347 -12.60 -16.89 21.84
CA TYR A 347 -11.52 -15.99 22.29
C TYR A 347 -11.52 -14.68 21.52
N PHE A 348 -11.86 -14.72 20.23
CA PHE A 348 -12.05 -13.52 19.43
C PHE A 348 -13.14 -12.62 20.03
N ARG A 349 -14.29 -13.21 20.39
CA ARG A 349 -15.40 -12.50 21.05
C ARG A 349 -15.01 -11.95 22.42
N LEU A 350 -14.18 -12.68 23.17
CA LEU A 350 -13.64 -12.18 24.43
C LEU A 350 -12.82 -10.90 24.20
N LEU A 351 -11.91 -10.90 23.23
CA LEU A 351 -11.10 -9.73 22.87
C LEU A 351 -11.96 -8.56 22.36
N GLU A 352 -12.97 -8.82 21.53
CA GLU A 352 -13.93 -7.79 21.06
C GLU A 352 -14.65 -7.09 22.22
N GLY A 353 -14.96 -7.83 23.29
CA GLY A 353 -15.67 -7.32 24.46
C GLY A 353 -14.82 -6.50 25.43
N LEU A 354 -13.49 -6.46 25.26
CA LEU A 354 -12.58 -5.73 26.15
C LEU A 354 -12.67 -4.22 25.94
N ASP A 355 -13.62 -3.60 26.62
CA ASP A 355 -13.96 -2.16 26.56
C ASP A 355 -13.12 -1.29 27.52
N GLY A 356 -12.26 -1.90 28.33
CA GLY A 356 -11.48 -1.23 29.37
C GLY A 356 -12.25 -0.87 30.64
N GLN A 357 -13.52 -1.24 30.77
CA GLN A 357 -14.38 -0.94 31.92
C GLN A 357 -14.92 -2.20 32.59
N THR A 358 -15.31 -3.19 31.79
CA THR A 358 -15.89 -4.44 32.24
C THR A 358 -14.79 -5.43 32.63
N PRO A 359 -14.81 -6.03 33.84
CA PRO A 359 -13.87 -7.07 34.21
C PRO A 359 -13.94 -8.27 33.26
N ALA A 360 -12.78 -8.77 32.82
CA ALA A 360 -12.71 -9.86 31.84
C ALA A 360 -13.44 -11.13 32.31
N ALA A 361 -13.51 -11.39 33.62
CA ALA A 361 -14.29 -12.48 34.20
C ALA A 361 -15.77 -12.46 33.79
N ARG A 362 -16.41 -11.28 33.77
CA ARG A 362 -17.83 -11.16 33.41
C ARG A 362 -18.05 -11.48 31.94
N LEU A 363 -17.15 -10.99 31.09
CA LEU A 363 -17.18 -11.25 29.65
C LEU A 363 -16.96 -12.75 29.36
N ALA A 364 -15.96 -13.36 29.98
CA ALA A 364 -15.67 -14.78 29.84
C ALA A 364 -16.83 -15.66 30.34
N GLN A 365 -17.48 -15.29 31.45
CA GLN A 365 -18.67 -15.98 31.94
C GLN A 365 -19.84 -15.89 30.96
N ALA A 366 -20.09 -14.72 30.37
CA ALA A 366 -21.13 -14.54 29.36
C ALA A 366 -20.88 -15.40 28.11
N LEU A 367 -19.61 -15.58 27.75
CA LEU A 367 -19.16 -16.43 26.64
C LEU A 367 -19.04 -17.92 27.00
N LYS A 368 -19.36 -18.30 28.25
CA LYS A 368 -19.22 -19.68 28.77
C LYS A 368 -17.80 -20.25 28.64
N LEU A 369 -16.78 -19.39 28.69
CA LEU A 369 -15.38 -19.80 28.68
C LEU A 369 -14.97 -20.40 30.03
N PRO A 370 -14.25 -21.54 30.03
CA PRO A 370 -13.62 -22.05 31.25
C PRO A 370 -12.67 -21.00 31.84
N ALA A 371 -12.82 -20.74 33.15
CA ALA A 371 -12.12 -19.65 33.81
C ALA A 371 -10.58 -19.78 33.73
N GLU A 372 -10.06 -21.01 33.82
CA GLU A 372 -8.62 -21.27 33.72
C GLU A 372 -8.08 -20.98 32.32
N ALA A 373 -8.74 -21.49 31.28
CA ALA A 373 -8.36 -21.27 29.89
C ALA A 373 -8.40 -19.77 29.51
N ALA A 374 -9.45 -19.06 29.93
CA ALA A 374 -9.55 -17.62 29.70
C ALA A 374 -8.45 -16.83 30.46
N ARG A 375 -8.07 -17.24 31.67
CA ARG A 375 -6.96 -16.61 32.41
C ARG A 375 -5.63 -16.81 31.70
N GLU A 376 -5.36 -18.02 31.23
CA GLU A 376 -4.14 -18.33 30.48
C GLU A 376 -4.05 -17.50 29.20
N PHE A 377 -5.14 -17.47 28.42
CA PHE A 377 -5.25 -16.67 27.20
C PHE A 377 -5.05 -15.16 27.46
N LEU A 378 -5.64 -14.60 28.51
CA LEU A 378 -5.47 -13.17 28.83
C LEU A 378 -4.05 -12.85 29.33
N ARG A 379 -3.40 -13.77 30.06
CA ARG A 379 -1.99 -13.62 30.44
C ARG A 379 -1.08 -13.63 29.23
N PHE A 380 -1.31 -14.55 28.29
CA PHE A 380 -0.62 -14.57 27.01
C PHE A 380 -0.84 -13.24 26.25
N SER A 381 -2.09 -12.79 26.16
CA SER A 381 -2.45 -11.55 25.47
C SER A 381 -1.76 -10.31 26.06
N LEU A 382 -1.63 -10.24 27.39
CA LEU A 382 -0.87 -9.17 28.06
C LEU A 382 0.63 -9.25 27.75
N ALA A 383 1.22 -10.45 27.82
CA ALA A 383 2.64 -10.66 27.55
C ALA A 383 3.02 -10.31 26.10
N GLN A 384 2.12 -10.58 25.16
CA GLN A 384 2.30 -10.24 23.75
C GLN A 384 2.02 -8.77 23.44
N GLY A 385 1.40 -8.01 24.35
CA GLY A 385 0.97 -6.64 24.11
C GLY A 385 -0.29 -6.53 23.24
N ILE A 386 -1.07 -7.61 23.13
CA ILE A 386 -2.37 -7.63 22.44
C ILE A 386 -3.39 -6.79 23.20
N VAL A 387 -3.36 -6.89 24.53
CA VAL A 387 -4.25 -6.15 25.45
C VAL A 387 -3.42 -5.38 26.47
N LEU A 388 -4.01 -4.34 27.05
CA LEU A 388 -3.42 -3.52 28.09
C LEU A 388 -4.38 -3.45 29.30
N PRO A 389 -3.85 -3.38 30.53
CA PRO A 389 -4.66 -2.98 31.68
C PRO A 389 -5.14 -1.54 31.51
N THR A 390 -6.35 -1.25 32.01
CA THR A 390 -6.90 0.11 31.99
C THR A 390 -6.38 0.95 33.14
#